data_AF-E3NUI0-F1
#
_entry.id   AF-E3NUI0-F1
#
_cell.length_a   1.000
_cell.length_b   1.000
_cell.length_c   1.000
_cell.angle_alpha   90.00
_cell.angle_beta   90.00
_cell.angle_gamma   90.00
#
_symmetry.space_group_name_H-M   'P 1'
#
loop_
_entity.id
_entity.type
_entity.pdbx_description
1 polymer ?
#
loop_
_entity_poly.entity_id
_entity_poly.type
_entity_poly.pdbx_seq_one_letter_code
_entity_poly.pdbx_strand_id
1 'polypeptide(L)'
;MSYLLSLDQGTTSSRAIIFDEHGKVYASAQRETQIKTPHSGWVEQDAMEIWTTQITVVQQAIASARLLTKDIKALGLTNQRETTVVGDKRAGKPLAPAIVWQDRRATDWCNLLVQNHLSEKIHTLTGLRIDPYFSAVKLVWLLENVQGITALSEQIM
;
A
#
# COMPACT_ATOMS: atom_id res chain seq x y z
N MET A 1 -9.47 -6.33 30.92
CA MET A 1 -9.97 -5.92 29.60
C MET A 1 -8.81 -5.98 28.61
N SER A 2 -9.05 -6.59 27.47
CA SER A 2 -8.07 -6.78 26.40
C SER A 2 -8.59 -6.08 25.16
N TYR A 3 -7.77 -5.25 24.53
CA TYR A 3 -8.18 -4.50 23.34
C TYR A 3 -7.48 -5.02 22.09
N LEU A 4 -8.15 -4.90 20.94
CA LEU A 4 -7.58 -5.17 19.62
C LEU A 4 -7.44 -3.86 18.86
N LEU A 5 -6.34 -3.67 18.14
CA LEU A 5 -6.13 -2.48 17.31
C LEU A 5 -6.10 -2.88 15.83
N SER A 6 -6.96 -2.26 15.03
CA SER A 6 -6.96 -2.38 13.57
C SER A 6 -6.28 -1.17 12.94
N LEU A 7 -5.35 -1.42 12.03
CA LEU A 7 -4.74 -0.44 11.15
C LEU A 7 -5.41 -0.58 9.79
N ASP A 8 -6.08 0.48 9.33
CA ASP A 8 -6.76 0.51 8.04
C ASP A 8 -6.14 1.63 7.19
N GLN A 9 -5.19 1.22 6.34
CA GLN A 9 -4.46 2.09 5.44
C GLN A 9 -5.24 2.24 4.14
N GLY A 10 -6.17 3.18 4.08
CA GLY A 10 -6.98 3.46 2.89
C GLY A 10 -6.25 4.31 1.85
N THR A 11 -6.87 4.46 0.67
CA THR A 11 -6.29 5.30 -0.39
C THR A 11 -6.34 6.78 -0.05
N THR A 12 -7.38 7.27 0.63
CA THR A 12 -7.55 8.69 0.96
C THR A 12 -7.20 9.04 2.40
N SER A 13 -7.13 8.04 3.29
CA SER A 13 -6.80 8.24 4.70
C SER A 13 -6.25 6.99 5.37
N SER A 14 -5.39 7.21 6.36
CA SER A 14 -4.93 6.19 7.30
C SER A 14 -5.82 6.22 8.55
N ARG A 15 -6.23 5.05 9.04
CA ARG A 15 -7.11 4.92 10.22
C ARG A 15 -6.54 3.92 11.23
N ALA A 16 -6.82 4.19 12.49
CA ALA A 16 -6.58 3.27 13.59
C ALA A 16 -7.87 3.14 14.39
N ILE A 17 -8.32 1.90 14.64
CA ILE A 17 -9.57 1.61 15.34
C ILE A 17 -9.28 0.60 16.44
N ILE A 18 -9.62 0.94 17.68
CA ILE A 18 -9.49 0.08 18.85
C ILE A 18 -10.83 -0.56 19.13
N PHE A 19 -10.85 -1.88 19.28
CA PHE A 19 -12.02 -2.68 19.61
C PHE A 19 -11.89 -3.28 21.01
N ASP A 20 -13.01 -3.38 21.72
CA ASP A 20 -13.13 -4.15 22.96
C ASP A 20 -13.32 -5.65 22.69
N GLU A 21 -13.42 -6.45 23.76
CA GLU A 21 -13.60 -7.90 23.71
C GLU A 21 -14.95 -8.35 23.13
N HIS A 22 -15.90 -7.42 22.94
CA HIS A 22 -17.19 -7.66 22.29
C HIS A 22 -17.21 -7.19 20.83
N GLY A 23 -16.07 -6.72 20.30
CA GLY A 23 -15.95 -6.21 18.94
C GLY A 23 -16.57 -4.83 18.74
N LYS A 24 -16.84 -4.07 19.82
CA LYS A 24 -17.32 -2.69 19.71
C LYS A 24 -16.14 -1.72 19.55
N VAL A 25 -16.34 -0.68 18.75
CA VAL A 25 -15.38 0.40 18.61
C VAL A 25 -15.27 1.15 19.94
N TYR A 26 -14.09 1.10 20.54
CA TYR A 26 -13.76 1.79 21.79
C TYR A 26 -13.15 3.17 21.54
N ALA A 27 -12.27 3.29 20.53
CA ALA A 27 -11.71 4.56 20.08
C ALA A 27 -11.26 4.45 18.62
N SER A 28 -11.14 5.59 17.94
CA SER A 28 -10.61 5.65 16.58
C SER A 28 -9.91 6.98 16.32
N ALA A 29 -8.95 6.97 15.39
CA ALA A 29 -8.35 8.16 14.82
C ALA A 29 -8.18 7.99 13.31
N GLN A 30 -8.17 9.12 12.59
CA GLN A 30 -8.06 9.16 11.14
C GLN A 30 -7.24 10.38 10.71
N ARG A 31 -6.45 10.20 9.65
CA ARG A 31 -5.72 11.28 9.00
C ARG A 31 -5.70 11.06 7.49
N GLU A 32 -5.99 12.11 6.73
CA GLU A 32 -5.92 12.08 5.26
C GLU A 32 -4.49 11.87 4.78
N THR A 33 -4.35 11.21 3.64
CA THR A 33 -3.09 11.04 2.89
C THR A 33 -3.19 11.80 1.57
N GLN A 34 -2.11 12.46 1.15
CA GLN A 34 -2.09 13.17 -0.11
C GLN A 34 -1.98 12.23 -1.30
N ILE A 35 -2.80 12.48 -2.32
CA ILE A 35 -2.71 11.84 -3.64
C ILE A 35 -2.12 12.85 -4.61
N LYS A 36 -1.11 12.42 -5.37
CA LYS A 36 -0.45 13.24 -6.39
C LYS A 36 -0.75 12.68 -7.78
N THR A 37 -1.04 13.56 -8.73
CA THR A 37 -1.28 13.22 -10.13
C THR A 37 -0.29 14.00 -11.02
N PRO A 38 1.00 13.62 -11.03
CA PRO A 38 2.05 14.40 -11.71
C PRO A 38 1.88 14.45 -13.23
N HIS A 39 1.26 13.43 -13.80
CA HIS A 39 0.94 13.31 -15.22
C HIS A 39 -0.48 12.76 -15.40
N SER A 40 -1.05 12.93 -16.59
CA SER A 40 -2.36 12.37 -16.93
C SER A 40 -2.37 10.84 -16.72
N GLY A 41 -3.35 10.36 -15.96
CA GLY A 41 -3.48 8.94 -15.62
C GLY A 41 -2.53 8.43 -14.55
N TRP A 42 -1.61 9.25 -14.04
CA TRP A 42 -0.72 8.85 -12.95
C TRP A 42 -1.36 9.17 -11.60
N VAL A 43 -1.25 8.24 -10.65
CA VAL A 43 -1.78 8.37 -9.29
C VAL A 43 -0.73 7.84 -8.32
N GLU A 44 -0.16 8.73 -7.52
CA GLU A 44 0.95 8.44 -6.62
C GLU A 44 0.65 8.87 -5.19
N GLN A 45 1.29 8.19 -4.24
CA GLN A 45 1.36 8.60 -2.84
C GLN A 45 2.80 8.59 -2.36
N ASP A 46 3.13 9.46 -1.41
CA ASP A 46 4.40 9.37 -0.72
C ASP A 46 4.37 8.17 0.26
N ALA A 47 5.25 7.20 0.05
CA ALA A 47 5.31 5.99 0.89
C ALA A 47 5.70 6.30 2.36
N MET A 48 6.50 7.34 2.60
CA MET A 48 6.80 7.81 3.95
C MET A 48 5.61 8.55 4.57
N GLU A 49 4.79 9.24 3.78
CA GLU A 49 3.54 9.84 4.27
C GLU A 49 2.53 8.76 4.68
N ILE A 50 2.38 7.69 3.88
CA ILE A 50 1.56 6.52 4.25
C ILE A 50 1.99 5.97 5.61
N TRP A 51 3.30 5.74 5.79
CA TRP A 51 3.84 5.25 7.06
C TRP A 51 3.59 6.21 8.24
N THR A 52 3.96 7.48 8.08
CA THR A 52 3.91 8.46 9.17
C THR A 52 2.47 8.80 9.57
N THR A 53 1.54 8.89 8.61
CA THR A 53 0.12 9.07 8.91
C THR A 53 -0.46 7.88 9.66
N GLN A 54 -0.12 6.64 9.25
CA GLN A 54 -0.60 5.42 9.92
C GLN A 54 -0.12 5.31 11.37
N ILE A 55 1.17 5.60 11.63
CA ILE A 55 1.70 5.61 13.00
C ILE A 55 1.11 6.75 13.84
N THR A 56 0.87 7.91 13.22
CA THR A 56 0.23 9.04 13.91
C THR A 56 -1.15 8.66 14.43
N VAL A 57 -1.99 8.04 13.59
CA VAL A 57 -3.36 7.68 14.01
C VAL A 57 -3.36 6.55 15.03
N VAL A 58 -2.39 5.63 15.00
CA VAL A 58 -2.22 4.62 16.07
C VAL A 58 -1.98 5.30 17.41
N GLN A 59 -1.03 6.25 17.47
CA GLN A 59 -0.73 6.98 18.70
C GLN A 59 -1.94 7.79 19.19
N GLN A 60 -2.64 8.46 18.27
CA GLN A 60 -3.85 9.23 18.58
C GLN A 60 -4.97 8.34 19.13
N ALA A 61 -5.25 7.19 18.52
CA ALA A 61 -6.30 6.28 18.97
C ALA A 61 -6.01 5.74 20.38
N ILE A 62 -4.77 5.34 20.67
CA ILE A 62 -4.35 4.87 21.99
C ILE A 62 -4.48 5.98 23.04
N ALA A 63 -4.01 7.19 22.71
CA ALA A 63 -4.09 8.34 23.60
C ALA A 63 -5.56 8.74 23.90
N SER A 64 -6.42 8.80 22.87
CA SER A 64 -7.85 9.10 23.02
C SER A 64 -8.58 8.04 23.85
N ALA A 65 -8.17 6.78 23.75
CA ALA A 65 -8.69 5.68 24.55
C ALA A 65 -8.20 5.68 26.01
N ARG A 66 -7.21 6.53 26.35
CA ARG A 66 -6.49 6.54 27.62
C ARG A 66 -5.89 5.17 27.97
N LEU A 67 -5.40 4.46 26.95
CA LEU A 67 -4.78 3.14 27.09
C LEU A 67 -3.26 3.24 27.01
N LEU A 68 -2.59 2.20 27.49
CA LEU A 68 -1.18 1.94 27.26
C LEU A 68 -1.03 0.89 26.15
N THR A 69 0.13 0.87 25.50
CA THR A 69 0.43 -0.12 24.45
C THR A 69 0.28 -1.57 24.94
N LYS A 70 0.58 -1.83 26.23
CA LYS A 70 0.41 -3.15 26.88
C LYS A 70 -1.05 -3.64 26.97
N ASP A 71 -2.02 -2.73 26.81
CA ASP A 71 -3.45 -3.05 26.85
C ASP A 71 -3.95 -3.58 25.50
N ILE A 72 -3.18 -3.37 24.42
CA ILE A 72 -3.43 -3.90 23.08
C ILE A 72 -2.86 -5.33 22.99
N LYS A 73 -3.71 -6.32 22.72
CA LYS A 73 -3.31 -7.74 22.63
C LYS A 73 -2.84 -8.17 21.26
N ALA A 74 -3.42 -7.59 20.21
CA ALA A 74 -3.05 -7.91 18.84
C ALA A 74 -3.35 -6.73 17.91
N LEU A 75 -2.69 -6.78 16.76
CA LEU A 75 -2.88 -5.84 15.66
C LEU A 75 -3.50 -6.58 14.47
N GLY A 76 -4.57 -6.01 13.92
CA GLY A 76 -5.08 -6.34 12.59
C GLY A 76 -4.57 -5.31 11.58
N LEU A 77 -4.19 -5.75 10.39
CA LEU A 77 -3.77 -4.87 9.31
C LEU A 77 -4.67 -5.11 8.09
N THR A 78 -5.22 -4.03 7.57
CA THR A 78 -5.88 -3.97 6.27
C THR A 78 -5.38 -2.76 5.51
N ASN A 79 -5.38 -2.82 4.18
CA ASN A 79 -4.80 -1.80 3.34
C ASN A 79 -5.52 -1.69 2.00
N GLN A 80 -5.34 -0.55 1.34
CA GLN A 80 -5.61 -0.41 -0.07
C GLN A 80 -4.77 -1.45 -0.84
N ARG A 81 -5.46 -2.26 -1.62
CA ARG A 81 -4.81 -3.32 -2.38
C ARG A 81 -4.12 -2.75 -3.62
N GLU A 82 -3.32 -3.59 -4.26
CA GLU A 82 -2.58 -3.38 -5.51
C GLU A 82 -1.55 -2.23 -5.57
N THR A 83 -1.66 -1.20 -4.72
CA THR A 83 -0.68 -0.11 -4.58
C THR A 83 0.72 -0.70 -4.32
N THR A 84 1.70 -0.32 -5.14
CA THR A 84 3.05 -0.90 -5.14
C THR A 84 4.06 0.07 -4.54
N VAL A 85 4.81 -0.38 -3.55
CA VAL A 85 5.96 0.33 -2.95
C VAL A 85 7.21 -0.52 -3.13
N VAL A 86 8.31 0.11 -3.57
CA VAL A 86 9.63 -0.52 -3.63
C VAL A 86 10.60 0.30 -2.80
N GLY A 87 11.37 -0.36 -1.93
CA GLY A 87 12.31 0.28 -1.02
C GLY A 87 13.64 -0.46 -0.93
N ASP A 88 14.67 0.24 -0.49
CA ASP A 88 15.97 -0.33 -0.17
C ASP A 88 15.89 -1.10 1.15
N LYS A 89 16.14 -2.40 1.09
CA LYS A 89 16.13 -3.30 2.26
C LYS A 89 17.14 -2.90 3.34
N ARG A 90 18.30 -2.35 2.97
CA ARG A 90 19.36 -1.95 3.92
C ARG A 90 19.06 -0.60 4.54
N ALA A 91 18.64 0.37 3.73
CA ALA A 91 18.35 1.71 4.21
C ALA A 91 16.96 1.86 4.86
N GLY A 92 16.03 0.95 4.56
CA GLY A 92 14.63 1.02 5.01
C GLY A 92 13.86 2.19 4.38
N LYS A 93 14.29 2.67 3.21
CA LYS A 93 13.72 3.86 2.56
C LYS A 93 13.06 3.52 1.22
N PRO A 94 11.92 4.14 0.88
CA PRO A 94 11.34 4.05 -0.44
C PRO A 94 12.31 4.56 -1.52
N LEU A 95 12.36 3.88 -2.66
CA LEU A 95 13.17 4.27 -3.82
C LEU A 95 12.39 5.15 -4.81
N ALA A 96 11.06 5.17 -4.69
CA ALA A 96 10.13 5.97 -5.48
C ALA A 96 8.83 6.21 -4.69
N PRO A 97 7.95 7.12 -5.15
CA PRO A 97 6.58 7.18 -4.68
C PRO A 97 5.85 5.83 -4.84
N ALA A 98 4.85 5.59 -3.99
CA ALA A 98 3.94 4.47 -4.15
C ALA A 98 3.09 4.68 -5.41
N ILE A 99 3.04 3.69 -6.31
CA ILE A 99 2.16 3.72 -7.47
C ILE A 99 0.81 3.14 -7.05
N VAL A 100 -0.24 3.98 -7.02
CA VAL A 100 -1.57 3.64 -6.50
C VAL A 100 -2.31 2.71 -7.47
N TRP A 101 -3.23 1.89 -6.96
CA TRP A 101 -4.04 0.97 -7.77
C TRP A 101 -4.80 1.64 -8.93
N GLN A 102 -5.17 2.93 -8.81
CA GLN A 102 -5.87 3.68 -9.86
C GLN A 102 -4.96 4.11 -11.02
N ASP A 103 -3.64 4.01 -10.85
CA ASP A 103 -2.65 4.47 -11.82
C ASP A 103 -2.74 3.72 -13.15
N ARG A 104 -2.61 4.46 -14.25
CA ARG A 104 -2.77 3.99 -15.63
C ARG A 104 -1.46 3.98 -16.42
N ARG A 105 -0.32 4.35 -15.84
CA ARG A 105 0.96 4.52 -16.56
C ARG A 105 1.45 3.25 -17.24
N ALA A 106 1.05 2.09 -16.72
CA ALA A 106 1.42 0.77 -17.25
C ALA A 106 0.45 0.24 -18.33
N THR A 107 -0.42 1.08 -18.90
CA THR A 107 -1.39 0.67 -19.94
C THR A 107 -0.70 0.10 -21.18
N ASP A 108 0.41 0.69 -21.63
CA ASP A 108 1.12 0.17 -22.81
C ASP A 108 1.73 -1.21 -22.57
N TRP A 109 2.26 -1.43 -21.36
CA TRP A 109 2.74 -2.75 -20.95
C TRP A 109 1.62 -3.80 -20.93
N CYS A 110 0.42 -3.40 -20.50
CA CYS A 110 -0.76 -4.26 -20.57
C CYS A 110 -1.16 -4.59 -22.02
N ASN A 111 -1.11 -3.59 -22.92
CA ASN A 111 -1.40 -3.79 -24.34
C ASN A 111 -0.42 -4.79 -24.97
N LEU A 112 0.87 -4.72 -24.61
CA LEU A 112 1.87 -5.68 -25.07
C LEU A 112 1.53 -7.11 -24.62
N LEU A 113 1.13 -7.31 -23.35
CA LEU A 113 0.74 -8.64 -22.87
C LEU A 113 -0.47 -9.21 -23.64
N VAL A 114 -1.44 -8.36 -23.97
CA VAL A 114 -2.62 -8.75 -24.78
C VAL A 114 -2.20 -9.10 -26.21
N GLN A 115 -1.35 -8.29 -26.84
CA GLN A 115 -0.82 -8.55 -28.18
C GLN A 115 0.00 -9.84 -28.25
N ASN A 116 0.65 -10.23 -27.16
CA ASN A 116 1.36 -11.50 -27.02
C ASN A 116 0.44 -12.68 -26.64
N HIS A 117 -0.89 -12.51 -26.72
CA HIS A 117 -1.89 -13.54 -26.44
C HIS A 117 -1.81 -14.15 -25.03
N LEU A 118 -1.39 -13.36 -24.02
CA LEU A 118 -1.20 -13.84 -22.66
C LEU A 118 -2.45 -13.77 -21.76
N SER A 119 -3.55 -13.20 -22.24
CA SER A 119 -4.77 -12.96 -21.44
C SER A 119 -5.30 -14.23 -20.76
N GLU A 120 -5.46 -15.32 -21.51
CA GLU A 120 -6.02 -16.58 -20.99
C GLU A 120 -5.09 -17.23 -19.96
N LYS A 121 -3.78 -17.20 -20.23
CA LYS A 121 -2.76 -17.74 -19.34
C LYS A 121 -2.75 -17.00 -18.01
N ILE A 122 -2.78 -15.66 -18.04
CA ILE A 122 -2.79 -14.83 -16.82
C ILE A 122 -4.08 -15.06 -16.04
N HIS A 123 -5.23 -15.10 -16.72
CA HIS A 123 -6.52 -15.36 -16.07
C HIS A 123 -6.55 -16.74 -15.40
N THR A 124 -6.07 -17.78 -16.09
CA THR A 124 -6.01 -19.15 -15.53
C THR A 124 -5.13 -19.23 -14.28
N LEU A 125 -3.99 -18.54 -14.27
CA LEU A 125 -3.03 -18.60 -13.16
C LEU A 125 -3.42 -17.73 -11.97
N THR A 126 -4.11 -16.61 -12.21
CA THR A 126 -4.28 -15.55 -11.19
C THR A 126 -5.74 -15.22 -10.89
N GLY A 127 -6.68 -15.61 -11.75
CA GLY A 127 -8.06 -15.14 -11.74
C GLY A 127 -8.22 -13.68 -12.18
N LEU A 128 -7.15 -13.03 -12.64
CA LEU A 128 -7.13 -11.61 -12.97
C LEU A 128 -7.14 -11.40 -14.48
N ARG A 129 -7.76 -10.28 -14.91
CA ARG A 129 -7.60 -9.76 -16.27
C ARG A 129 -6.28 -9.00 -16.41
N ILE A 130 -5.85 -8.75 -17.64
CA ILE A 130 -4.74 -7.81 -17.88
C ILE A 130 -5.28 -6.39 -17.75
N ASP A 131 -4.83 -5.68 -16.73
CA ASP A 131 -5.22 -4.30 -16.42
C ASP A 131 -4.12 -3.67 -15.54
N PRO A 132 -3.72 -2.42 -15.77
CA PRO A 132 -2.73 -1.76 -14.92
C PRO A 132 -3.29 -1.39 -13.55
N TYR A 133 -4.53 -1.78 -13.22
CA TYR A 133 -5.01 -1.90 -11.85
C TYR A 133 -4.08 -2.75 -10.96
N PHE A 134 -3.48 -3.83 -11.48
CA PHE A 134 -2.71 -4.78 -10.67
C PHE A 134 -1.22 -4.41 -10.47
N SER A 135 -0.57 -5.02 -9.48
CA SER A 135 0.77 -4.64 -9.01
C SER A 135 1.90 -5.05 -9.93
N ALA A 136 1.78 -6.16 -10.66
CA ALA A 136 2.89 -6.73 -11.44
C ALA A 136 3.43 -5.74 -12.48
N VAL A 137 2.53 -5.12 -13.25
CA VAL A 137 2.94 -4.15 -14.29
C VAL A 137 3.44 -2.83 -13.71
N LYS A 138 3.02 -2.44 -12.50
CA LYS A 138 3.59 -1.30 -11.77
C LYS A 138 5.03 -1.61 -11.33
N LEU A 139 5.29 -2.83 -10.86
CA LEU A 139 6.62 -3.26 -10.45
C LEU A 139 7.58 -3.28 -11.65
N VAL A 140 7.13 -3.79 -12.80
CA VAL A 140 7.92 -3.75 -14.04
C VAL A 140 8.24 -2.32 -14.43
N TRP A 141 7.24 -1.43 -14.41
CA TRP A 141 7.47 -0.02 -14.71
C TRP A 141 8.52 0.60 -13.75
N LEU A 142 8.45 0.32 -12.45
CA LEU A 142 9.44 0.81 -11.47
C LEU A 142 10.85 0.29 -11.78
N LEU A 143 10.99 -1.00 -12.12
CA LEU A 143 12.28 -1.60 -12.48
C LEU A 143 12.88 -0.96 -13.73
N GLU A 144 12.06 -0.66 -14.73
CA GLU A 144 12.51 -0.10 -16.00
C GLU A 144 12.79 1.41 -15.94
N ASN A 145 12.10 2.15 -15.08
CA ASN A 145 12.08 3.62 -15.12
C ASN A 145 12.71 4.30 -13.90
N VAL A 146 12.92 3.60 -12.79
CA VAL A 146 13.54 4.19 -11.58
C VAL A 146 14.97 3.71 -11.43
N GLN A 147 15.89 4.67 -11.52
CA GLN A 147 17.32 4.40 -11.42
C GLN A 147 17.67 3.70 -10.10
N GLY A 148 18.46 2.63 -10.19
CA GLY A 148 19.00 1.92 -9.02
C GLY A 148 18.13 0.77 -8.51
N ILE A 149 16.86 0.63 -8.92
CA ILE A 149 16.03 -0.50 -8.48
C ILE A 149 16.55 -1.83 -9.05
N THR A 150 16.85 -1.89 -10.35
CA THR A 150 17.34 -3.13 -11.00
C THR A 150 18.65 -3.63 -10.41
N ALA A 151 19.62 -2.74 -10.19
CA ALA A 151 20.90 -3.10 -9.59
C ALA A 151 20.77 -3.63 -8.14
N LEU A 152 19.78 -3.16 -7.38
CA LEU A 152 19.49 -3.68 -6.04
C LEU A 152 18.77 -5.03 -6.08
N SER A 153 18.03 -5.34 -7.15
CA SER A 153 17.31 -6.61 -7.30
C SER A 153 18.24 -7.80 -7.53
N GLU A 154 19.35 -7.59 -8.24
CA GLU A 154 20.34 -8.64 -8.55
C GLU A 154 21.23 -9.00 -7.36
N GLN A 155 21.31 -8.13 -6.34
CA GLN A 155 22.12 -8.37 -5.13
C GLN A 155 21.43 -9.29 -4.09
N ILE A 156 20.19 -9.70 -4.36
CA ILE A 156 19.35 -10.48 -3.43
C ILE A 156 19.12 -11.92 -3.94
N MET A 157 19.51 -12.24 -5.19
CA MET A 157 19.59 -13.60 -5.71
C MET A 157 20.93 -14.24 -5.41
#